data_AF-E8WS55-F1
#
_entry.id   AF-E8WS55-F1
#
_cell.length_a   1.000
_cell.length_b   1.000
_cell.length_c   1.000
_cell.angle_alpha   90.00
_cell.angle_beta   90.00
_cell.angle_gamma   90.00
#
_symmetry.space_group_name_H-M   'P 1'
#
loop_
_entity.id
_entity.type
_entity.pdbx_description
1 polymer ?
#
loop_
_entity_poly.entity_id
_entity_poly.type
_entity_poly.pdbx_seq_one_letter_code
_entity_poly.pdbx_strand_id
1 'polypeptide(L)'
;MCALFLLVALGMQPFWGPVCTATATQAGGALALAGVPAAVQGTLLCVGGSAVRIVPECTPLYPLLLYAAFVLANPATPGRTVAGLAAGATVIGAANLARISLLALAASRLPAPFFQILHVYLGQVAMLLLVVGCALMWRGDEPRALSFLLRACCLASLMFLPWLVLCRPYLACIDRLVALLFSLLYPGYRLETPLPFPVYNHPFALLLYLSLLAAGWRGGWTKGIVVAAAGVTVIALWHALFRVTHVVWTALGVRGMAPMHEAVYLIGQFLLPLFLWLTLGRGETGAVRVGSRWRSASLAALLFFLLFAGPAHAGDPLLAIRSTGRGGFALQGENLNRVTEAEVRIDYQSSSDATPRVSGAGLGARANLAVQSGTPGTITLRFKSATPMSGHVLLATAQIDGTVTFLSAWFRNDRGESDTPETSIANPTDEESAAQAKRRQPRPPSAALPSGSATTASSAPPPVAAMTVPHAAPSAAPELAFPGQATRRPSMRDLLAAYTGERSLTALARLFRRDDDTFVQDPPLLLSDGTATLKLTVRNAGASPRFVIAHGNCTRIRAGEEGNWILEILPEKGTLDASVAVLSAGGRTEFPLAVAPPLALFDRAAEGEEAASYVEAANLLAAGFSER
;
A
#
# COMPACT_ATOMS: atom_id res chain seq x y z
N MET A 1 -13.90 -22.62 -18.50
CA MET A 1 -14.22 -21.30 -17.90
C MET A 1 -13.29 -20.98 -16.74
N CYS A 2 -13.43 -21.61 -15.55
CA CYS A 2 -12.63 -21.27 -14.36
C CYS A 2 -11.10 -21.38 -14.59
N ALA A 3 -10.64 -22.46 -15.23
CA ALA A 3 -9.21 -22.62 -15.53
C ALA A 3 -8.67 -21.51 -16.45
N LEU A 4 -9.40 -21.14 -17.51
CA LEU A 4 -9.03 -20.05 -18.40
C LEU A 4 -8.98 -18.71 -17.65
N PHE A 5 -9.99 -18.43 -16.82
CA PHE A 5 -10.03 -17.23 -15.99
C PHE A 5 -8.81 -17.14 -15.06
N LEU A 6 -8.46 -18.24 -14.37
CA LEU A 6 -7.32 -18.27 -13.45
C LEU A 6 -5.98 -18.19 -14.16
N LEU A 7 -5.82 -18.92 -15.27
CA LEU A 7 -4.60 -18.87 -16.08
C LEU A 7 -4.33 -17.44 -16.57
N VAL A 8 -5.36 -16.77 -17.08
CA VAL A 8 -5.20 -15.40 -17.58
C VAL A 8 -5.03 -14.42 -16.44
N ALA A 9 -5.81 -14.53 -15.35
CA ALA A 9 -5.66 -13.63 -14.21
C ALA A 9 -4.26 -13.74 -13.59
N LEU A 10 -3.82 -14.94 -13.23
CA LEU A 10 -2.51 -15.12 -12.60
C LEU A 10 -1.35 -14.88 -13.57
N GLY A 11 -1.49 -15.32 -14.82
CA GLY A 11 -0.44 -15.14 -15.84
C GLY A 11 -0.28 -13.70 -16.32
N MET A 12 -1.33 -12.87 -16.25
CA MET A 12 -1.26 -11.47 -16.66
C MET A 12 -0.87 -10.50 -15.55
N GLN A 13 -0.65 -10.98 -14.32
CA GLN A 13 -0.34 -10.12 -13.17
C GLN A 13 0.79 -9.09 -13.43
N PRO A 14 1.91 -9.45 -14.09
CA PRO A 14 2.98 -8.49 -14.40
C PRO A 14 2.52 -7.33 -15.30
N PHE A 15 1.45 -7.52 -16.07
CA PHE A 15 0.95 -6.54 -17.04
C PHE A 15 -0.17 -5.65 -16.49
N TRP A 16 -0.49 -5.74 -15.19
CA TRP A 16 -1.61 -4.99 -14.61
C TRP A 16 -1.32 -3.51 -14.35
N GLY A 17 -0.05 -3.14 -14.12
CA GLY A 17 0.35 -1.75 -13.89
C GLY A 17 -0.13 -0.78 -14.99
N PRO A 18 0.13 -1.08 -16.28
CA PRO A 18 -0.39 -0.30 -17.40
C PRO A 18 -1.92 -0.20 -17.43
N VAL A 19 -2.64 -1.28 -17.12
CA VAL A 19 -4.12 -1.30 -17.11
C VAL A 19 -4.67 -0.42 -16.00
N CYS A 20 -4.07 -0.46 -14.81
CA CYS A 20 -4.43 0.42 -13.70
C CYS A 20 -4.17 1.89 -14.04
N THR A 21 -3.06 2.19 -14.71
CA THR A 21 -2.71 3.55 -15.14
C THR A 21 -3.68 4.05 -16.20
N ALA A 22 -4.00 3.23 -17.20
CA ALA A 22 -5.01 3.56 -18.21
C ALA A 22 -6.38 3.81 -17.57
N THR A 23 -6.78 3.00 -16.59
CA THR A 23 -8.04 3.18 -15.84
C THR A 23 -8.04 4.49 -15.06
N ALA A 24 -6.93 4.85 -14.39
CA ALA A 24 -6.78 6.11 -13.67
C ALA A 24 -6.89 7.32 -14.62
N THR A 25 -6.21 7.28 -15.76
CA THR A 25 -6.25 8.32 -16.80
C THR A 25 -7.64 8.48 -17.39
N GLN A 26 -8.32 7.38 -17.72
CA GLN A 26 -9.68 7.40 -18.23
C GLN A 26 -10.65 8.01 -17.20
N ALA A 27 -10.56 7.63 -15.93
CA ALA A 27 -11.39 8.19 -14.87
C ALA A 27 -11.10 9.68 -14.63
N GLY A 28 -9.83 10.10 -14.65
CA GLY A 28 -9.46 11.52 -14.61
C GLY A 28 -10.05 12.31 -15.78
N GLY A 29 -9.98 11.76 -17.00
CA GLY A 29 -10.61 12.36 -18.17
C GLY A 29 -12.13 12.46 -18.06
N ALA A 30 -12.80 11.42 -17.57
CA ALA A 30 -14.25 11.43 -17.35
C ALA A 30 -14.67 12.47 -16.30
N LEU A 31 -13.90 12.64 -15.22
CA LEU A 31 -14.11 13.68 -14.22
C LEU A 31 -13.88 15.08 -14.79
N ALA A 32 -12.84 15.27 -15.59
CA ALA A 32 -12.57 16.54 -16.26
C ALA A 32 -13.71 16.93 -17.22
N LEU A 33 -14.25 15.98 -17.99
CA LEU A 33 -15.44 16.19 -18.83
C LEU A 33 -16.68 16.57 -18.01
N ALA A 34 -16.77 16.12 -16.76
CA ALA A 34 -17.83 16.48 -15.82
C ALA A 34 -17.56 17.80 -15.08
N GLY A 35 -16.50 18.55 -15.42
CA GLY A 35 -16.13 19.80 -14.77
C GLY A 35 -15.52 19.62 -13.37
N VAL A 36 -15.08 18.42 -13.02
CA VAL A 36 -14.42 18.12 -11.75
C VAL A 36 -12.90 18.12 -11.97
N PRO A 37 -12.14 19.03 -11.34
CA PRO A 37 -10.69 19.04 -11.48
C PRO A 37 -10.12 17.77 -10.83
N ALA A 38 -9.42 16.97 -11.65
CA ALA A 38 -8.76 15.75 -11.24
C ALA A 38 -7.32 15.75 -11.75
N ALA A 39 -6.39 15.32 -10.90
CA ALA A 39 -4.99 15.11 -11.28
C ALA A 39 -4.70 13.61 -11.29
N VAL A 40 -3.99 13.13 -12.31
CA VAL A 40 -3.61 11.71 -12.45
C VAL A 40 -2.09 11.59 -12.42
N GLN A 41 -1.57 10.73 -11.54
CA GLN A 41 -0.14 10.42 -11.44
C GLN A 41 0.06 8.91 -11.38
N GLY A 42 0.35 8.29 -12.52
CA GLY A 42 0.44 6.83 -12.64
C GLY A 42 -0.90 6.18 -12.30
N THR A 43 -0.92 5.37 -11.22
CA THR A 43 -2.14 4.73 -10.71
C THR A 43 -2.90 5.57 -9.68
N LEU A 44 -2.38 6.76 -9.31
CA LEU A 44 -3.01 7.64 -8.34
C LEU A 44 -3.94 8.63 -9.04
N LEU A 45 -5.17 8.73 -8.56
CA LEU A 45 -6.18 9.68 -9.01
C LEU A 45 -6.52 10.62 -7.85
N CYS A 46 -6.23 11.90 -7.99
CA CYS A 46 -6.43 12.93 -6.98
C CYS A 46 -7.62 13.83 -7.33
N VAL A 47 -8.57 13.97 -6.40
CA VAL A 47 -9.80 14.77 -6.56
C VAL A 47 -10.10 15.49 -5.25
N GLY A 48 -10.18 16.83 -5.27
CA GLY A 48 -10.61 17.63 -4.12
C GLY A 48 -9.80 17.42 -2.84
N GLY A 49 -8.48 17.22 -2.94
CA GLY A 49 -7.61 16.95 -1.79
C GLY A 49 -7.58 15.49 -1.31
N SER A 50 -8.46 14.63 -1.84
CA SER A 50 -8.41 13.18 -1.64
C SER A 50 -7.63 12.51 -2.76
N ALA A 51 -6.94 11.41 -2.45
CA ALA A 51 -6.23 10.60 -3.42
C ALA A 51 -6.70 9.15 -3.33
N VAL A 52 -7.03 8.56 -4.48
CA VAL A 52 -7.43 7.15 -4.61
C VAL A 52 -6.43 6.46 -5.51
N ARG A 53 -5.89 5.33 -5.05
CA ARG A 53 -5.02 4.47 -5.87
C ARG A 53 -5.87 3.44 -6.60
N ILE A 54 -5.69 3.36 -7.92
CA ILE A 54 -6.29 2.32 -8.75
C ILE A 54 -5.46 1.05 -8.62
N VAL A 55 -6.08 0.03 -8.05
CA VAL A 55 -5.54 -1.33 -7.92
C VAL A 55 -6.21 -2.26 -8.95
N PRO A 56 -5.68 -3.46 -9.24
CA PRO A 56 -6.23 -4.37 -10.23
C PRO A 56 -7.73 -4.65 -10.07
N GLU A 57 -8.22 -4.75 -8.83
CA GLU A 57 -9.64 -4.97 -8.48
C GLU A 57 -10.56 -3.79 -8.82
N CYS A 58 -9.98 -2.60 -9.02
CA CYS A 58 -10.67 -1.40 -9.48
C CYS A 58 -10.74 -1.31 -11.01
N THR A 59 -10.04 -2.18 -11.74
CA THR A 59 -10.06 -2.23 -13.21
C THR A 59 -11.22 -3.11 -13.70
N PRO A 60 -11.65 -2.99 -14.98
CA PRO A 60 -12.65 -3.90 -15.52
C PRO A 60 -12.09 -5.29 -15.81
N LEU A 61 -10.80 -5.57 -15.55
CA LEU A 61 -10.12 -6.78 -16.02
C LEU A 61 -10.79 -8.07 -15.55
N TYR A 62 -10.99 -8.27 -14.24
CA TYR A 62 -11.63 -9.51 -13.76
C TYR A 62 -13.08 -9.66 -14.25
N PRO A 63 -13.94 -8.62 -14.20
CA PRO A 63 -15.26 -8.67 -14.85
C PRO A 63 -15.21 -9.06 -16.33
N LEU A 64 -14.26 -8.51 -17.09
CA LEU A 64 -14.09 -8.81 -18.52
C LEU A 64 -13.63 -10.25 -18.75
N LEU A 65 -12.65 -10.74 -17.98
CA LEU A 65 -12.17 -12.12 -18.06
C LEU A 65 -13.28 -13.11 -17.73
N LEU A 66 -14.08 -12.80 -16.71
CA LEU A 66 -15.23 -13.61 -16.31
C LEU A 66 -16.30 -13.65 -17.41
N TYR A 67 -16.64 -12.49 -17.98
CA TYR A 67 -17.57 -12.40 -19.10
C TYR A 67 -17.06 -13.13 -20.34
N ALA A 68 -15.78 -12.92 -20.71
CA ALA A 68 -15.16 -13.57 -21.85
C ALA A 68 -15.15 -15.09 -21.68
N ALA A 69 -14.82 -15.59 -20.49
CA ALA A 69 -14.85 -17.01 -20.19
C ALA A 69 -16.27 -17.60 -20.34
N PHE A 70 -17.32 -16.83 -20.05
CA PHE A 70 -18.71 -17.23 -20.27
C PHE A 70 -19.09 -17.26 -21.76
N VAL A 71 -18.74 -16.21 -22.51
CA VAL A 71 -18.99 -16.12 -23.96
C VAL A 71 -18.28 -17.25 -24.70
N LEU A 72 -17.01 -17.50 -24.38
CA LEU A 72 -16.23 -18.59 -24.97
C LEU A 72 -16.74 -19.98 -24.58
N ALA A 73 -17.41 -20.13 -23.44
CA ALA A 73 -18.06 -21.38 -23.05
C ALA A 73 -19.39 -21.62 -23.79
N ASN A 74 -19.97 -20.59 -24.41
CA ASN A 74 -21.19 -20.65 -25.20
C ASN A 74 -20.94 -20.05 -26.60
N PRO A 75 -20.03 -20.67 -27.39
CA PRO A 75 -19.55 -20.07 -28.62
C PRO A 75 -20.67 -19.99 -29.66
N ALA A 76 -20.81 -18.83 -30.30
CA ALA A 76 -21.57 -18.64 -31.52
C ALA A 76 -20.65 -18.76 -32.73
N THR A 77 -21.11 -18.39 -33.93
CA THR A 77 -20.21 -18.20 -35.07
C THR A 77 -19.09 -17.24 -34.69
N PRO A 78 -17.83 -17.42 -35.16
CA PRO A 78 -16.69 -16.63 -34.72
C PRO A 78 -16.92 -15.12 -34.77
N GLY A 79 -17.54 -14.62 -35.84
CA GLY A 79 -17.90 -13.20 -35.97
C GLY A 79 -18.88 -12.71 -34.89
N ARG A 80 -19.89 -13.53 -34.54
CA ARG A 80 -20.81 -13.22 -33.43
C ARG A 80 -20.09 -13.26 -32.09
N THR A 81 -19.23 -14.25 -31.86
CA THR A 81 -18.46 -14.39 -30.62
C THR A 81 -17.56 -13.17 -30.42
N VAL A 82 -16.83 -12.73 -31.46
CA VAL A 82 -16.01 -11.51 -31.40
C VAL A 82 -16.88 -10.27 -31.16
N ALA A 83 -18.01 -10.13 -31.86
CA ALA A 83 -18.93 -9.02 -31.66
C ALA A 83 -19.50 -8.99 -30.23
N GLY A 84 -19.84 -10.16 -29.66
CA GLY A 84 -20.31 -10.30 -28.28
C GLY A 84 -19.23 -9.91 -27.26
N LEU A 85 -18.00 -10.40 -27.45
CA LEU A 85 -16.86 -10.01 -26.62
C LEU A 85 -16.63 -8.49 -26.67
N ALA A 86 -16.61 -7.88 -27.86
CA ALA A 86 -16.41 -6.45 -28.03
C ALA A 86 -17.55 -5.62 -27.39
N ALA A 87 -18.81 -6.02 -27.61
CA ALA A 87 -19.97 -5.34 -27.05
C ALA A 87 -19.98 -5.41 -25.52
N GLY A 88 -19.81 -6.61 -24.95
CA GLY A 88 -19.74 -6.78 -23.50
C GLY A 88 -18.53 -6.07 -22.90
N ALA A 89 -17.39 -6.06 -23.59
CA ALA A 89 -16.22 -5.34 -23.13
C ALA A 89 -16.44 -3.83 -23.05
N THR A 90 -17.14 -3.28 -24.04
CA THR A 90 -17.51 -1.86 -24.08
C THR A 90 -18.44 -1.52 -22.92
N VAL A 91 -19.50 -2.32 -22.69
CA VAL A 91 -20.47 -2.08 -21.61
C VAL A 91 -19.82 -2.18 -20.23
N ILE A 92 -19.04 -3.24 -19.99
CA ILE A 92 -18.37 -3.47 -18.70
C ILE A 92 -17.29 -2.40 -18.46
N GLY A 93 -16.53 -2.03 -19.49
CA GLY A 93 -15.52 -0.96 -19.41
C GLY A 93 -16.15 0.39 -19.07
N ALA A 94 -17.23 0.76 -19.75
CA ALA A 94 -17.95 2.01 -19.49
C ALA A 94 -18.55 2.04 -18.08
N ALA A 95 -19.16 0.93 -17.62
CA ALA A 95 -19.69 0.83 -16.27
C ALA A 95 -18.60 0.94 -15.19
N ASN A 96 -17.44 0.30 -15.40
CA ASN A 96 -16.31 0.43 -14.48
C ASN A 96 -15.75 1.85 -14.47
N LEU A 97 -15.65 2.52 -15.63
CA LEU A 97 -15.21 3.91 -15.71
C LEU A 97 -16.13 4.84 -14.93
N ALA A 98 -17.44 4.69 -15.09
CA ALA A 98 -18.44 5.43 -14.33
C ALA A 98 -18.31 5.15 -12.82
N ARG A 99 -18.17 3.87 -12.43
CA ARG A 99 -17.94 3.45 -11.05
C ARG A 99 -16.72 4.14 -10.44
N ILE A 100 -15.55 4.07 -11.07
CA ILE A 100 -14.32 4.66 -10.52
C ILE A 100 -14.41 6.18 -10.42
N SER A 101 -15.02 6.83 -11.40
CA SER A 101 -15.26 8.28 -11.37
C SER A 101 -16.17 8.68 -10.20
N LEU A 102 -17.27 7.95 -9.98
CA LEU A 102 -18.18 8.17 -8.85
C LEU A 102 -17.51 7.92 -7.50
N LEU A 103 -16.67 6.88 -7.40
CA LEU A 103 -15.94 6.57 -6.18
C LEU A 103 -14.88 7.61 -5.85
N ALA A 104 -14.12 8.09 -6.84
CA ALA A 104 -13.16 9.17 -6.63
C ALA A 104 -13.85 10.46 -6.16
N LEU A 105 -15.00 10.77 -6.76
CA LEU A 105 -15.83 11.88 -6.33
C LEU A 105 -16.36 11.71 -4.90
N ALA A 106 -16.85 10.51 -4.58
CA ALA A 106 -17.31 10.17 -3.23
C ALA A 106 -16.18 10.25 -2.20
N ALA A 107 -14.95 9.84 -2.53
CA ALA A 107 -13.79 9.96 -1.66
C ALA A 107 -13.45 11.41 -1.30
N SER A 108 -13.79 12.38 -2.17
CA SER A 108 -13.57 13.81 -1.91
C SER A 108 -14.67 14.45 -1.05
N ARG A 109 -15.83 13.79 -0.88
CA ARG A 109 -17.01 14.39 -0.25
C ARG A 109 -17.56 13.62 0.96
N LEU A 110 -17.31 12.33 1.03
CA LEU A 110 -17.85 11.46 2.07
C LEU A 110 -16.77 11.12 3.11
N PRO A 111 -17.14 10.95 4.39
CA PRO A 111 -16.23 10.42 5.39
C PRO A 111 -15.73 9.01 5.01
N ALA A 112 -14.50 8.69 5.42
CA ALA A 112 -13.82 7.44 5.06
C ALA A 112 -14.65 6.15 5.27
N PRO A 113 -15.45 5.97 6.35
CA PRO A 113 -16.25 4.77 6.54
C PRO A 113 -17.32 4.58 5.44
N PHE A 114 -17.95 5.68 5.01
CA PHE A 114 -18.96 5.64 3.95
C PHE A 114 -18.33 5.36 2.59
N PHE A 115 -17.15 5.94 2.32
CA PHE A 115 -16.39 5.62 1.12
C PHE A 115 -16.05 4.12 1.05
N GLN A 116 -15.61 3.51 2.16
CA GLN A 116 -15.32 2.08 2.20
C GLN A 116 -16.57 1.23 1.89
N ILE A 117 -17.71 1.59 2.49
CA ILE A 117 -18.99 0.93 2.21
C ILE A 117 -19.35 1.04 0.71
N LEU A 118 -19.25 2.24 0.14
CA LEU A 118 -19.59 2.50 -1.25
C LEU A 118 -18.64 1.79 -2.23
N HIS A 119 -17.33 1.90 -2.00
CA HIS A 119 -16.28 1.30 -2.81
C HIS A 119 -16.50 -0.20 -3.00
N VAL A 120 -16.84 -0.86 -1.90
CA VAL A 120 -16.98 -2.32 -1.88
C VAL A 120 -18.36 -2.74 -2.39
N TYR A 121 -19.42 -2.10 -1.92
CA TYR A 121 -20.79 -2.47 -2.28
C TYR A 121 -21.16 -2.09 -3.70
N LEU A 122 -21.13 -0.79 -4.01
CA LEU A 122 -21.47 -0.28 -5.33
C LEU A 122 -20.47 -0.79 -6.35
N GLY A 123 -19.21 -0.96 -5.95
CA GLY A 123 -18.19 -1.42 -6.86
C GLY A 123 -18.31 -2.88 -7.23
N GLN A 124 -18.18 -3.78 -6.26
CA GLN A 124 -17.94 -5.19 -6.55
C GLN A 124 -19.23 -5.95 -6.88
N VAL A 125 -20.29 -5.75 -6.08
CA VAL A 125 -21.56 -6.49 -6.26
C VAL A 125 -22.26 -6.04 -7.54
N ALA A 126 -22.34 -4.73 -7.79
CA ALA A 126 -23.01 -4.21 -8.99
C ALA A 126 -22.29 -4.63 -10.27
N MET A 127 -20.95 -4.59 -10.30
CA MET A 127 -20.18 -5.05 -11.46
C MET A 127 -20.36 -6.55 -11.73
N LEU A 128 -20.41 -7.39 -10.69
CA LEU A 128 -20.66 -8.82 -10.86
C LEU A 128 -22.07 -9.11 -11.38
N LEU A 129 -23.09 -8.39 -10.88
CA LEU A 129 -24.45 -8.49 -11.40
C LEU A 129 -24.52 -8.02 -12.85
N LEU A 130 -23.81 -6.95 -13.22
CA LEU A 130 -23.69 -6.50 -14.61
C LEU A 130 -23.09 -7.58 -15.50
N VAL A 131 -22.01 -8.24 -15.07
CA VAL A 131 -21.39 -9.36 -15.82
C VAL A 131 -22.39 -10.50 -16.03
N VAL A 132 -23.13 -10.90 -14.99
CA VAL A 132 -24.20 -11.90 -15.11
C VAL A 132 -25.26 -11.43 -16.11
N GLY A 133 -25.59 -10.14 -16.11
CA GLY A 133 -26.55 -9.55 -17.02
C GLY A 133 -26.12 -9.63 -18.47
N CYS A 134 -24.91 -9.16 -18.77
CA CYS A 134 -24.31 -9.27 -20.09
C CYS A 134 -24.22 -10.73 -20.54
N ALA A 135 -23.90 -11.66 -19.64
CA ALA A 135 -23.87 -13.10 -19.93
C ALA A 135 -25.26 -13.66 -20.28
N LEU A 136 -26.31 -13.28 -19.55
CA LEU A 136 -27.68 -13.71 -19.83
C LEU A 136 -28.21 -13.10 -21.15
N MET A 137 -27.88 -11.83 -21.43
CA MET A 137 -28.20 -11.19 -22.70
C MET A 137 -27.50 -11.88 -23.88
N TRP A 138 -26.22 -12.23 -23.74
CA TRP A 138 -25.47 -12.99 -24.74
C TRP A 138 -26.15 -14.32 -25.10
N ARG A 139 -26.77 -14.98 -24.10
CA ARG A 139 -27.48 -16.25 -24.30
C ARG A 139 -28.83 -16.11 -25.03
N GLY A 140 -29.32 -14.88 -25.22
CA GLY A 140 -30.62 -14.61 -25.86
C GLY A 140 -31.82 -14.62 -24.90
N ASP A 141 -31.61 -14.53 -23.59
CA ASP A 141 -32.69 -14.50 -22.59
C ASP A 141 -33.21 -13.07 -22.27
N GLU A 142 -33.13 -12.14 -23.21
CA GLU A 142 -33.24 -10.67 -22.99
C GLU A 142 -34.38 -10.20 -22.06
N PRO A 143 -35.67 -10.52 -22.29
CA PRO A 143 -36.77 -9.99 -21.46
C PRO A 143 -36.71 -10.51 -20.01
N ARG A 144 -36.15 -11.71 -19.84
CA ARG A 144 -36.00 -12.37 -18.54
C ARG A 144 -34.72 -11.95 -17.85
N ALA A 145 -33.68 -11.57 -18.61
CA ALA A 145 -32.41 -11.12 -18.08
C ALA A 145 -32.56 -9.81 -17.29
N LEU A 146 -33.18 -8.78 -17.87
CA LEU A 146 -33.33 -7.49 -17.18
C LEU A 146 -34.18 -7.62 -15.92
N SER A 147 -35.32 -8.32 -15.99
CA SER A 147 -36.19 -8.53 -14.82
C SER A 147 -35.52 -9.36 -13.73
N PHE A 148 -34.73 -10.38 -14.10
CA PHE A 148 -33.90 -11.14 -13.16
C PHE A 148 -32.83 -10.25 -12.50
N LEU A 149 -32.12 -9.44 -13.27
CA LEU A 149 -31.07 -8.55 -12.74
C LEU A 149 -31.62 -7.50 -11.80
N LEU A 150 -32.73 -6.84 -12.16
CA LEU A 150 -33.36 -5.86 -11.29
C LEU A 150 -33.76 -6.49 -9.95
N ARG A 151 -34.34 -7.71 -9.99
CA ARG A 151 -34.65 -8.46 -8.76
C ARG A 151 -33.39 -8.78 -7.96
N ALA A 152 -32.33 -9.28 -8.61
CA ALA A 152 -31.07 -9.60 -7.95
C ALA A 152 -30.42 -8.35 -7.31
N CYS A 153 -30.39 -7.22 -8.02
CA CYS A 153 -29.90 -5.94 -7.51
C CYS A 153 -30.71 -5.44 -6.30
N CYS A 154 -32.04 -5.49 -6.38
CA CYS A 154 -32.91 -5.11 -5.26
C CYS A 154 -32.69 -6.02 -4.04
N LEU A 155 -32.62 -7.33 -4.25
CA LEU A 155 -32.37 -8.31 -3.17
C LEU A 155 -30.98 -8.13 -2.57
N ALA A 156 -29.95 -7.95 -3.38
CA ALA A 156 -28.60 -7.66 -2.90
C ALA A 156 -28.58 -6.39 -2.02
N SER A 157 -29.29 -5.34 -2.45
CA SER A 157 -29.39 -4.07 -1.71
C SER A 157 -30.13 -4.22 -0.39
N LEU A 158 -31.23 -4.96 -0.39
CA LEU A 158 -31.99 -5.25 0.82
C LEU A 158 -31.15 -6.06 1.83
N MET A 159 -30.39 -7.05 1.35
CA MET A 159 -29.55 -7.90 2.20
C MET A 159 -28.27 -7.21 2.67
N PHE A 160 -27.84 -6.15 2.01
CA PHE A 160 -26.60 -5.45 2.33
C PHE A 160 -26.64 -4.73 3.69
N LEU A 161 -27.74 -4.06 4.01
CA LEU A 161 -27.88 -3.33 5.28
C LEU A 161 -27.73 -4.23 6.51
N PRO A 162 -28.46 -5.36 6.65
CA PRO A 162 -28.23 -6.29 7.76
C PRO A 162 -26.83 -6.91 7.69
N TRP A 163 -26.28 -7.11 6.49
CA TRP A 163 -24.93 -7.63 6.33
C TRP A 163 -23.84 -6.73 6.92
N LEU A 164 -23.99 -5.40 6.87
CA LEU A 164 -23.03 -4.49 7.51
C LEU A 164 -22.86 -4.78 9.01
N VAL A 165 -23.94 -5.21 9.69
CA VAL A 165 -23.91 -5.61 11.10
C VAL A 165 -23.36 -7.03 11.26
N LEU A 166 -23.76 -7.96 10.39
CA LEU A 166 -23.39 -9.37 10.46
C LEU A 166 -21.97 -9.67 9.98
N CYS A 167 -21.35 -8.80 9.19
CA CYS A 167 -20.04 -9.03 8.58
C CYS A 167 -18.94 -9.22 9.65
N ARG A 168 -18.94 -8.39 10.70
CA ARG A 168 -17.98 -8.50 11.81
C ARG A 168 -18.06 -9.82 12.59
N PRO A 169 -19.23 -10.22 13.15
CA PRO A 169 -19.32 -11.49 13.86
C PRO A 169 -19.08 -12.69 12.93
N TYR A 170 -19.46 -12.59 11.67
CA TYR A 170 -19.13 -13.59 10.65
C TYR A 170 -17.60 -13.77 10.50
N LEU A 171 -16.85 -12.68 10.31
CA LEU A 171 -15.40 -12.74 10.20
C LEU A 171 -14.75 -13.24 11.48
N ALA A 172 -15.20 -12.77 12.65
CA ALA A 172 -14.70 -13.26 13.93
C ALA A 172 -14.90 -14.78 14.10
N CYS A 173 -16.00 -15.32 13.59
CA CYS A 173 -16.24 -16.76 13.58
C CYS A 173 -15.23 -17.50 12.67
N ILE A 174 -15.01 -17.00 11.45
CA ILE A 174 -14.01 -17.56 10.52
C ILE A 174 -12.60 -17.48 11.13
N ASP A 175 -12.24 -16.35 11.73
CA ASP A 175 -10.91 -16.13 12.29
C ASP A 175 -10.67 -17.04 13.51
N ARG A 176 -11.69 -17.28 14.36
CA ARG A 176 -11.63 -18.30 15.43
C ARG A 176 -11.45 -19.72 14.88
N LEU A 177 -12.15 -20.07 13.81
CA LEU A 177 -12.01 -21.38 13.17
C LEU A 177 -10.58 -21.58 12.63
N VAL A 178 -10.02 -20.55 12.00
CA VAL A 178 -8.64 -20.57 11.48
C VAL A 178 -7.64 -20.64 12.63
N ALA A 179 -7.81 -19.84 13.69
CA ALA A 179 -6.96 -19.90 14.88
C ALA A 179 -7.00 -21.30 15.53
N LEU A 180 -8.19 -21.92 15.65
CA LEU A 180 -8.33 -23.28 16.13
C LEU A 180 -7.55 -24.27 15.25
N LEU A 181 -7.70 -24.18 13.93
CA LEU A 181 -6.97 -25.03 12.98
C LEU A 181 -5.45 -24.90 13.15
N PHE A 182 -4.92 -23.68 13.25
CA PHE A 182 -3.48 -23.46 13.46
C PHE A 182 -3.01 -23.94 14.84
N SER A 183 -3.82 -23.75 15.89
CA SER A 183 -3.47 -24.26 17.23
C SER A 183 -3.40 -25.79 17.29
N LEU A 184 -4.20 -26.48 16.47
CA LEU A 184 -4.19 -27.93 16.34
C LEU A 184 -3.00 -28.42 15.51
N LEU A 185 -2.67 -27.74 14.42
CA LEU A 185 -1.57 -28.12 13.53
C LEU A 185 -0.18 -27.73 14.08
N TYR A 186 -0.13 -26.66 14.87
CA TYR A 186 1.10 -26.10 15.44
C TYR A 186 0.87 -25.84 16.94
N PRO A 187 1.01 -26.87 17.80
CA PRO A 187 0.84 -26.73 19.24
C PRO A 187 1.72 -25.60 19.80
N GLY A 188 1.11 -24.67 20.53
CA GLY A 188 1.79 -23.48 21.08
C GLY A 188 1.72 -22.24 20.19
N TYR A 189 1.31 -22.36 18.92
CA TYR A 189 1.13 -21.21 18.04
C TYR A 189 -0.19 -20.48 18.36
N ARG A 190 -0.09 -19.19 18.73
CA ARG A 190 -1.24 -18.31 18.95
C ARG A 190 -1.40 -17.38 17.76
N LEU A 191 -2.41 -17.64 16.95
CA LEU A 191 -2.73 -16.78 15.81
C LEU A 191 -3.55 -15.57 16.27
N GLU A 192 -2.94 -14.40 16.26
CA GLU A 192 -3.65 -13.13 16.43
C GLU A 192 -4.06 -12.56 15.07
N THR A 193 -5.37 -12.36 14.90
CA THR A 193 -5.96 -11.81 13.68
C THR A 193 -6.55 -10.44 14.02
N PRO A 194 -5.78 -9.35 13.88
CA PRO A 194 -6.36 -8.03 14.05
C PRO A 194 -7.48 -7.85 13.01
N LEU A 195 -8.57 -7.19 13.41
CA LEU A 195 -9.68 -6.81 12.55
C LEU A 195 -9.61 -5.30 12.27
N PRO A 196 -8.65 -4.83 11.43
CA PRO A 196 -8.41 -3.40 11.22
C PRO A 196 -9.56 -2.69 10.49
N PHE A 197 -10.37 -3.42 9.71
CA PHE A 197 -11.37 -2.80 8.84
C PHE A 197 -12.81 -3.11 9.27
N PRO A 198 -13.72 -2.11 9.22
CA PRO A 198 -15.14 -2.33 9.51
C PRO A 198 -15.82 -3.18 8.44
N VAL A 199 -15.33 -3.16 7.19
CA VAL A 199 -15.91 -3.86 6.04
C VAL A 199 -14.82 -4.59 5.27
N TYR A 200 -15.02 -5.89 5.04
CA TYR A 200 -14.15 -6.71 4.19
C TYR A 200 -14.87 -7.10 2.90
N ASN A 201 -14.11 -7.21 1.80
CA ASN A 201 -14.66 -7.43 0.46
C ASN A 201 -15.08 -8.89 0.19
N HIS A 202 -14.48 -9.83 0.92
CA HIS A 202 -14.66 -11.25 0.66
C HIS A 202 -16.06 -11.76 0.98
N PRO A 203 -16.65 -11.42 2.14
CA PRO A 203 -17.94 -11.98 2.52
C PRO A 203 -19.09 -11.57 1.61
N PHE A 204 -18.90 -10.59 0.72
CA PHE A 204 -19.91 -10.21 -0.29
C PHE A 204 -20.22 -11.31 -1.30
N ALA A 205 -19.34 -12.32 -1.44
CA ALA A 205 -19.65 -13.54 -2.18
C ALA A 205 -20.95 -14.21 -1.69
N LEU A 206 -21.24 -14.13 -0.38
CA LEU A 206 -22.48 -14.65 0.21
C LEU A 206 -23.70 -13.85 -0.25
N LEU A 207 -23.62 -12.52 -0.23
CA LEU A 207 -24.71 -11.65 -0.68
C LEU A 207 -25.00 -11.82 -2.17
N LEU A 208 -23.95 -11.92 -2.98
CA LEU A 208 -24.09 -12.19 -4.40
C LEU A 208 -24.76 -13.55 -4.63
N TYR A 209 -24.30 -14.61 -3.97
CA TYR A 209 -24.90 -15.93 -4.09
C TYR A 209 -26.38 -15.94 -3.70
N LEU A 210 -26.71 -15.39 -2.53
CA LEU A 210 -28.08 -15.39 -2.01
C LEU A 210 -29.02 -14.54 -2.87
N SER A 211 -28.57 -13.38 -3.36
CA SER A 211 -29.37 -12.54 -4.25
C SER A 211 -29.63 -13.19 -5.60
N LEU A 212 -28.63 -13.85 -6.21
CA LEU A 212 -28.80 -14.60 -7.44
C LEU A 212 -29.73 -15.80 -7.26
N LEU A 213 -29.56 -16.54 -6.16
CA LEU A 213 -30.42 -17.67 -5.81
C LEU A 213 -31.86 -17.20 -5.64
N ALA A 214 -32.11 -16.21 -4.79
CA ALA A 214 -33.46 -15.69 -4.53
C ALA A 214 -34.11 -15.08 -5.78
N ALA A 215 -33.35 -14.40 -6.65
CA ALA A 215 -33.87 -13.85 -7.90
C ALA A 215 -34.24 -14.93 -8.94
N GLY A 216 -33.54 -16.06 -8.91
CA GLY A 216 -33.68 -17.15 -9.88
C GLY A 216 -34.52 -18.34 -9.41
N TRP A 217 -34.81 -18.43 -8.11
CA TRP A 217 -35.45 -19.60 -7.51
C TRP A 217 -36.90 -19.75 -7.95
N ARG A 218 -37.27 -20.96 -8.36
CA ARG A 218 -38.64 -21.33 -8.78
C ARG A 218 -39.21 -22.54 -8.03
N GLY A 219 -38.41 -23.18 -7.17
CA GLY A 219 -38.84 -24.35 -6.41
C GLY A 219 -39.57 -23.98 -5.12
N GLY A 220 -40.00 -24.99 -4.36
CA GLY A 220 -40.57 -24.79 -3.02
C GLY A 220 -39.60 -24.11 -2.05
N TRP A 221 -40.16 -23.34 -1.10
CA TRP A 221 -39.40 -22.59 -0.09
C TRP A 221 -38.44 -23.47 0.73
N THR A 222 -38.88 -24.67 1.12
CA THR A 222 -38.07 -25.63 1.90
C THR A 222 -36.80 -26.05 1.16
N LYS A 223 -36.93 -26.44 -0.12
CA LYS A 223 -35.79 -26.75 -0.98
C LYS A 223 -34.87 -25.53 -1.16
N GLY A 224 -35.46 -24.34 -1.28
CA GLY A 224 -34.72 -23.07 -1.40
C GLY A 224 -33.83 -22.80 -0.20
N ILE A 225 -34.35 -22.99 1.02
CA ILE A 225 -33.56 -22.86 2.27
C ILE A 225 -32.42 -23.86 2.28
N VAL A 226 -32.67 -25.13 1.94
CA VAL A 226 -31.62 -26.17 1.95
C VAL A 226 -30.50 -25.83 0.96
N VAL A 227 -30.86 -25.39 -0.26
CA VAL A 227 -29.88 -24.96 -1.26
C VAL A 227 -29.12 -23.71 -0.83
N ALA A 228 -29.82 -22.73 -0.25
CA ALA A 228 -29.19 -21.53 0.29
C ALA A 228 -28.17 -21.88 1.38
N ALA A 229 -28.57 -22.70 2.36
CA ALA A 229 -27.71 -23.15 3.44
C ALA A 229 -26.47 -23.91 2.92
N ALA A 230 -26.66 -24.83 1.97
CA ALA A 230 -25.55 -25.58 1.37
C ALA A 230 -24.53 -24.64 0.70
N GLY A 231 -25.00 -23.70 -0.13
CA GLY A 231 -24.10 -22.76 -0.79
C GLY A 231 -23.40 -21.78 0.15
N VAL A 232 -24.11 -21.28 1.18
CA VAL A 232 -23.52 -20.44 2.23
C VAL A 232 -22.41 -21.18 2.97
N THR A 233 -22.62 -22.44 3.32
CA THR A 233 -21.61 -23.28 3.98
C THR A 233 -20.37 -23.45 3.11
N VAL A 234 -20.53 -23.75 1.81
CA VAL A 234 -19.39 -23.89 0.88
C VAL A 234 -18.59 -22.59 0.77
N ILE A 235 -19.27 -21.45 0.61
CA ILE A 235 -18.60 -20.14 0.54
C ILE A 235 -17.89 -19.82 1.86
N ALA A 236 -18.48 -20.12 3.01
CA ALA A 236 -17.86 -19.89 4.31
C ALA A 236 -16.59 -20.74 4.50
N LEU A 237 -16.61 -22.01 4.11
CA LEU A 237 -15.42 -22.86 4.11
C LEU A 237 -14.34 -22.30 3.18
N TRP A 238 -14.73 -21.75 2.03
CA TRP A 238 -13.79 -21.10 1.11
C TRP A 238 -13.15 -19.83 1.69
N HIS A 239 -13.91 -19.02 2.43
CA HIS A 239 -13.35 -17.87 3.15
C HIS A 239 -12.38 -18.31 4.25
N ALA A 240 -12.65 -19.41 4.95
CA ALA A 240 -11.68 -19.99 5.88
C ALA A 240 -10.40 -20.43 5.16
N LEU A 241 -10.51 -21.09 3.99
CA LEU A 241 -9.35 -21.43 3.17
C LEU A 241 -8.55 -20.19 2.72
N PHE A 242 -9.23 -19.13 2.30
CA PHE A 242 -8.60 -17.85 1.98
C PHE A 242 -7.78 -17.32 3.17
N ARG A 243 -8.36 -17.32 4.37
CA ARG A 243 -7.66 -16.89 5.60
C ARG A 243 -6.47 -17.78 5.92
N VAL A 244 -6.59 -19.11 5.77
CA VAL A 244 -5.48 -20.04 5.98
C VAL A 244 -4.33 -19.71 5.02
N THR A 245 -4.60 -19.61 3.72
CA THR A 245 -3.56 -19.27 2.73
C THR A 245 -2.90 -17.92 3.00
N HIS A 246 -3.67 -16.93 3.48
CA HIS A 246 -3.14 -15.63 3.89
C HIS A 246 -2.15 -15.77 5.05
N VAL A 247 -2.51 -16.51 6.11
CA VAL A 247 -1.65 -16.73 7.28
C VAL A 247 -0.36 -17.46 6.88
N VAL A 248 -0.45 -18.50 6.03
CA VAL A 248 0.74 -19.22 5.56
C VAL A 248 1.65 -18.31 4.73
N TRP A 249 1.06 -17.47 3.87
CA TRP A 249 1.84 -16.52 3.07
C TRP A 249 2.51 -15.43 3.93
N THR A 250 1.74 -14.79 4.80
CA THR A 250 2.18 -13.60 5.54
C THR A 250 2.88 -13.95 6.85
N ALA A 251 2.20 -14.65 7.76
CA ALA A 251 2.72 -14.95 9.09
C ALA A 251 3.80 -16.03 9.08
N LEU A 252 3.69 -17.06 8.22
CA LEU A 252 4.71 -18.10 8.08
C LEU A 252 5.77 -17.78 7.03
N GLY A 253 5.64 -16.66 6.31
CA GLY A 253 6.61 -16.21 5.31
C GLY A 253 6.79 -17.13 4.09
N VAL A 254 5.83 -18.01 3.80
CA VAL A 254 5.91 -18.95 2.68
C VAL A 254 5.55 -18.22 1.38
N ARG A 255 6.53 -17.60 0.73
CA ARG A 255 6.32 -16.77 -0.48
C ARG A 255 5.68 -17.51 -1.64
N GLY A 256 5.97 -18.80 -1.80
CA GLY A 256 5.35 -19.65 -2.83
C GLY A 256 3.83 -19.77 -2.71
N MET A 257 3.24 -19.35 -1.58
CA MET A 257 1.79 -19.34 -1.38
C MET A 257 1.08 -18.12 -1.96
N ALA A 258 1.79 -17.06 -2.36
CA ALA A 258 1.15 -15.85 -2.89
C ALA A 258 0.23 -16.11 -4.10
N PRO A 259 0.63 -16.87 -5.13
CA PRO A 259 -0.22 -17.17 -6.28
C PRO A 259 -1.42 -18.06 -5.92
N MET A 260 -1.21 -19.00 -5.00
CA MET A 260 -2.28 -19.86 -4.51
C MET A 260 -3.30 -19.05 -3.70
N HIS A 261 -2.82 -18.14 -2.84
CA HIS A 261 -3.65 -17.21 -2.10
C HIS A 261 -4.49 -16.33 -3.04
N GLU A 262 -3.86 -15.76 -4.08
CA GLU A 262 -4.54 -15.00 -5.12
C GLU A 262 -5.56 -15.85 -5.90
N ALA A 263 -5.21 -17.09 -6.24
CA ALA A 263 -6.15 -18.01 -6.90
C ALA A 263 -7.37 -18.29 -6.02
N VAL A 264 -7.15 -18.59 -4.74
CA VAL A 264 -8.22 -18.82 -3.75
C VAL A 264 -9.08 -17.56 -3.62
N TYR A 265 -8.45 -16.38 -3.57
CA TYR A 265 -9.15 -15.10 -3.56
C TYR A 265 -10.08 -14.95 -4.77
N LEU A 266 -9.53 -15.09 -5.98
CA LEU A 266 -10.26 -14.87 -7.22
C LEU A 266 -11.39 -15.89 -7.43
N ILE A 267 -11.15 -17.16 -7.10
CA ILE A 267 -12.20 -18.19 -7.15
C ILE A 267 -13.33 -17.84 -6.19
N GLY A 268 -12.99 -17.55 -4.92
CA GLY A 268 -13.97 -17.31 -3.87
C GLY A 268 -14.83 -16.09 -4.15
N GLN A 269 -14.20 -15.02 -4.61
CA GLN A 269 -14.87 -13.74 -4.82
C GLN A 269 -15.71 -13.71 -6.11
N PHE A 270 -15.18 -14.22 -7.23
CA PHE A 270 -15.80 -14.01 -8.54
C PHE A 270 -16.50 -15.27 -9.10
N LEU A 271 -15.92 -16.45 -8.91
CA LEU A 271 -16.40 -17.67 -9.56
C LEU A 271 -17.36 -18.49 -8.71
N LEU A 272 -17.06 -18.65 -7.42
CA LEU A 272 -17.75 -19.58 -6.54
C LEU A 272 -19.26 -19.25 -6.37
N PRO A 273 -19.67 -17.98 -6.14
CA PRO A 273 -21.09 -17.63 -6.04
C PRO A 273 -21.88 -17.97 -7.31
N LEU A 274 -21.30 -17.68 -8.47
CA LEU A 274 -21.91 -17.94 -9.77
C LEU A 274 -22.02 -19.43 -10.04
N PHE A 275 -20.95 -20.18 -9.75
CA PHE A 275 -20.92 -21.61 -9.92
C PHE A 275 -21.98 -22.31 -9.04
N LEU A 276 -22.07 -21.94 -7.76
CA LEU A 276 -23.07 -22.50 -6.84
C LEU A 276 -24.50 -22.16 -7.28
N TRP A 277 -24.74 -20.92 -7.70
CA TRP A 277 -26.04 -20.52 -8.23
C TRP A 277 -26.43 -21.33 -9.48
N LEU A 278 -25.53 -21.48 -10.45
CA LEU A 278 -25.80 -22.22 -11.68
C LEU A 278 -26.04 -23.71 -11.43
N THR A 279 -25.34 -24.30 -10.45
CA THR A 279 -25.38 -25.75 -10.17
C THR A 279 -26.50 -26.16 -9.23
N LEU A 280 -26.78 -25.36 -8.19
CA LEU A 280 -27.78 -25.67 -7.17
C LEU A 280 -29.13 -24.96 -7.43
N GLY A 281 -29.12 -23.78 -8.05
CA GLY A 281 -30.30 -22.93 -8.19
C GLY A 281 -31.26 -23.30 -9.32
N ARG A 282 -30.82 -24.08 -10.32
CA ARG A 282 -31.60 -24.37 -11.56
C ARG A 282 -32.37 -25.71 -11.55
N GLY A 283 -32.64 -26.27 -10.37
CA GLY A 283 -33.03 -27.66 -10.20
C GLY A 283 -34.30 -28.19 -10.89
N GLU A 284 -35.21 -27.37 -11.46
CA GLU A 284 -36.52 -27.90 -11.89
C GLU A 284 -37.04 -27.44 -13.26
N THR A 285 -36.44 -26.47 -13.94
CA THR A 285 -36.92 -26.08 -15.28
C THR A 285 -36.21 -26.88 -16.37
N GLY A 286 -36.72 -28.08 -16.64
CA GLY A 286 -36.56 -28.78 -17.93
C GLY A 286 -35.12 -29.04 -18.39
N ALA A 287 -34.50 -30.09 -17.84
CA ALA A 287 -33.53 -30.96 -18.49
C ALA A 287 -32.61 -30.37 -19.58
N VAL A 288 -31.83 -29.33 -19.26
CA VAL A 288 -30.46 -29.32 -19.80
C VAL A 288 -29.70 -30.32 -18.94
N ARG A 289 -29.63 -31.59 -19.38
CA ARG A 289 -28.72 -32.59 -18.80
C ARG A 289 -27.30 -32.06 -19.01
N VAL A 290 -26.82 -31.24 -18.08
CA VAL A 290 -25.39 -31.01 -17.91
C VAL A 290 -24.84 -32.37 -17.51
N GLY A 291 -24.35 -33.14 -18.49
CA GLY A 291 -23.97 -34.54 -18.31
C GLY A 291 -23.02 -34.71 -17.12
N SER A 292 -23.19 -35.79 -16.35
CA SER A 292 -22.40 -36.06 -15.13
C SER A 292 -20.89 -35.95 -15.32
N ARG A 293 -20.40 -36.17 -16.55
CA ARG A 293 -19.00 -35.98 -16.97
C ARG A 293 -18.43 -34.56 -16.73
N TRP A 294 -19.26 -33.52 -16.74
CA TRP A 294 -18.79 -32.14 -16.50
C TRP A 294 -18.47 -31.86 -15.03
N ARG A 295 -19.11 -32.59 -14.09
CA ARG A 295 -18.92 -32.37 -12.65
C ARG A 295 -17.56 -32.89 -12.17
N SER A 296 -17.12 -34.06 -12.65
CA SER A 296 -15.83 -34.66 -12.27
C SER A 296 -14.63 -34.00 -12.96
N ALA A 297 -14.73 -33.69 -14.26
CA ALA A 297 -13.63 -33.08 -15.00
C ALA A 297 -13.29 -31.66 -14.54
N SER A 298 -14.31 -30.85 -14.21
CA SER A 298 -14.10 -29.45 -13.78
C SER A 298 -13.48 -29.36 -12.38
N LEU A 299 -13.90 -30.24 -11.47
CA LEU A 299 -13.36 -30.29 -10.11
C LEU A 299 -11.91 -30.81 -10.11
N ALA A 300 -11.65 -31.86 -10.90
CA ALA A 300 -10.31 -32.42 -11.05
C ALA A 300 -9.35 -31.43 -11.71
N ALA A 301 -9.77 -30.68 -12.74
CA ALA A 301 -8.94 -29.65 -13.36
C ALA A 301 -8.64 -28.48 -12.42
N LEU A 302 -9.61 -28.08 -11.58
CA LEU A 302 -9.41 -27.04 -10.57
C LEU A 302 -8.44 -27.51 -9.46
N LEU A 303 -8.64 -28.73 -8.94
CA LEU A 303 -7.74 -29.34 -7.95
C LEU A 303 -6.34 -29.56 -8.51
N PHE A 304 -6.22 -30.04 -9.75
CA PHE A 304 -4.94 -30.19 -10.44
C PHE A 304 -4.26 -28.83 -10.58
N PHE A 305 -4.97 -27.77 -10.98
CA PHE A 305 -4.39 -26.44 -11.08
C PHE A 305 -3.97 -25.88 -9.71
N LEU A 306 -4.74 -26.11 -8.65
CA LEU A 306 -4.38 -25.69 -7.29
C LEU A 306 -3.19 -26.48 -6.70
N LEU A 307 -2.99 -27.73 -7.12
CA LEU A 307 -1.90 -28.59 -6.66
C LEU A 307 -0.63 -28.48 -7.52
N PHE A 308 -0.76 -28.08 -8.79
CA PHE A 308 0.33 -28.03 -9.78
C PHE A 308 0.58 -26.64 -10.36
N ALA A 309 -0.07 -25.59 -9.86
CA ALA A 309 0.46 -24.24 -10.02
C ALA A 309 1.84 -24.24 -9.34
N GLY A 310 2.88 -24.44 -10.16
CA GLY A 310 4.26 -24.50 -9.71
C GLY A 310 4.64 -23.25 -8.93
N PRO A 311 5.80 -23.23 -8.26
CA PRO A 311 6.27 -22.04 -7.58
C PRO A 311 6.27 -20.90 -8.60
N ALA A 312 5.34 -19.94 -8.45
CA ALA A 312 5.37 -18.78 -9.31
C ALA A 312 6.75 -18.17 -9.13
N HIS A 313 7.36 -17.84 -10.26
CA HIS A 313 8.58 -17.06 -10.28
C HIS A 313 8.42 -15.91 -9.28
N ALA A 314 9.42 -15.74 -8.41
CA ALA A 314 9.49 -14.54 -7.58
C ALA A 314 9.22 -13.36 -8.51
N GLY A 315 8.19 -12.57 -8.22
CA GLY A 315 7.71 -11.53 -9.14
C GLY A 315 8.89 -10.70 -9.63
N ASP A 316 8.85 -10.30 -10.90
CA ASP A 316 9.96 -9.59 -11.53
C ASP A 316 10.44 -8.44 -10.61
N PRO A 317 11.75 -8.28 -10.44
CA PRO A 317 12.27 -7.26 -9.53
C PRO A 317 11.78 -5.89 -9.99
N LEU A 318 11.35 -5.05 -9.05
CA LEU A 318 10.87 -3.69 -9.33
C LEU A 318 11.82 -2.68 -8.69
N LEU A 319 12.24 -1.68 -9.45
CA LEU A 319 13.06 -0.57 -8.98
C LEU A 319 12.23 0.71 -9.01
N ALA A 320 11.88 1.22 -7.84
CA ALA A 320 11.12 2.46 -7.71
C ALA A 320 12.01 3.62 -7.26
N ILE A 321 11.91 4.77 -7.92
CA ILE A 321 12.43 6.05 -7.44
C ILE A 321 11.26 6.96 -7.08
N ARG A 322 11.18 7.37 -5.80
CA ARG A 322 10.06 8.16 -5.29
C ARG A 322 10.55 9.46 -4.68
N SER A 323 9.95 10.58 -5.06
CA SER A 323 10.26 11.87 -4.46
C SER A 323 9.92 11.85 -2.98
N THR A 324 10.87 12.27 -2.16
CA THR A 324 10.69 12.49 -0.72
C THR A 324 10.37 13.97 -0.43
N GLY A 325 10.26 14.80 -1.48
CA GLY A 325 10.12 16.24 -1.43
C GLY A 325 11.47 16.98 -1.34
N ARG A 326 11.46 18.28 -1.64
CA ARG A 326 12.65 19.18 -1.61
C ARG A 326 13.81 18.73 -2.50
N GLY A 327 13.51 18.15 -3.67
CA GLY A 327 14.51 17.56 -4.55
C GLY A 327 15.06 16.21 -4.07
N GLY A 328 14.60 15.68 -2.94
CA GLY A 328 14.97 14.34 -2.50
C GLY A 328 14.22 13.25 -3.26
N PHE A 329 14.90 12.15 -3.54
CA PHE A 329 14.38 10.95 -4.16
C PHE A 329 14.91 9.71 -3.42
N ALA A 330 14.03 8.77 -3.08
CA ALA A 330 14.38 7.47 -2.49
C ALA A 330 14.32 6.40 -3.58
N LEU A 331 15.43 5.68 -3.77
CA LEU A 331 15.56 4.57 -4.70
C LEU A 331 15.41 3.24 -3.95
N GLN A 332 14.35 2.49 -4.25
CA GLN A 332 13.95 1.27 -3.56
C GLN A 332 13.89 0.10 -4.55
N GLY A 333 14.54 -1.01 -4.21
CA GLY A 333 14.34 -2.29 -4.87
C GLY A 333 13.23 -3.07 -4.16
N GLU A 334 12.30 -3.62 -4.93
CA GLU A 334 11.22 -4.50 -4.48
C GLU A 334 11.38 -5.85 -5.19
N ASN A 335 10.97 -6.94 -4.53
CA ASN A 335 11.13 -8.31 -5.05
C ASN A 335 12.56 -8.67 -5.49
N LEU A 336 13.59 -8.09 -4.86
CA LEU A 336 14.97 -8.46 -5.18
C LEU A 336 15.17 -9.96 -4.91
N ASN A 337 15.81 -10.66 -5.84
CA ASN A 337 16.14 -12.06 -5.72
C ASN A 337 17.65 -12.24 -5.60
N ARG A 338 18.15 -12.20 -4.35
CA ARG A 338 19.57 -12.42 -4.02
C ARG A 338 20.53 -11.54 -4.85
N VAL A 339 20.17 -10.29 -5.07
CA VAL A 339 20.94 -9.34 -5.88
C VAL A 339 22.24 -8.97 -5.16
N THR A 340 23.38 -9.18 -5.81
CA THR A 340 24.72 -8.86 -5.29
C THR A 340 25.35 -7.68 -6.02
N GLU A 341 25.00 -7.47 -7.29
CA GLU A 341 25.44 -6.31 -8.08
C GLU A 341 24.22 -5.63 -8.71
N ALA A 342 24.23 -4.30 -8.77
CA ALA A 342 23.23 -3.54 -9.50
C ALA A 342 23.86 -2.30 -10.14
N GLU A 343 23.44 -1.95 -11.34
CA GLU A 343 23.73 -0.65 -11.93
C GLU A 343 22.41 0.04 -12.21
N VAL A 344 22.25 1.25 -11.70
CA VAL A 344 21.05 2.06 -11.84
C VAL A 344 21.41 3.36 -12.53
N ARG A 345 20.76 3.65 -13.65
CA ARG A 345 20.88 4.92 -14.36
C ARG A 345 19.62 5.75 -14.14
N ILE A 346 19.82 7.00 -13.74
CA ILE A 346 18.79 8.00 -13.50
C ILE A 346 19.09 9.17 -14.44
N ASP A 347 18.20 9.44 -15.40
CA ASP A 347 18.24 10.71 -16.13
C ASP A 347 17.23 11.68 -15.50
N TYR A 348 17.62 12.94 -15.38
CA TYR A 348 16.86 13.99 -14.72
C TYR A 348 16.97 15.31 -15.48
N GLN A 349 15.92 16.12 -15.39
CA GLN A 349 15.92 17.49 -15.88
C GLN A 349 16.02 18.43 -14.68
N SER A 350 17.10 19.20 -14.63
CA SER A 350 17.37 20.20 -13.60
C SER A 350 17.53 21.56 -14.26
N SER A 351 17.01 22.60 -13.62
CA SER A 351 17.29 24.00 -13.98
C SER A 351 18.61 24.51 -13.38
N SER A 352 19.21 23.71 -12.51
CA SER A 352 20.45 23.99 -11.82
C SER A 352 21.57 23.12 -12.39
N ASP A 353 22.74 23.73 -12.61
CA ASP A 353 23.97 23.01 -12.98
C ASP A 353 24.59 22.23 -11.80
N ALA A 354 23.96 22.25 -10.63
CA ALA A 354 24.44 21.54 -9.46
C ALA A 354 24.40 20.02 -9.68
N THR A 355 25.53 19.36 -9.49
CA THR A 355 25.63 17.89 -9.51
C THR A 355 24.77 17.28 -8.40
N PRO A 356 23.90 16.30 -8.71
CA PRO A 356 23.09 15.61 -7.72
C PRO A 356 23.92 14.95 -6.62
N ARG A 357 23.43 14.96 -5.39
CA ARG A 357 24.09 14.28 -4.26
C ARG A 357 23.42 12.93 -4.02
N VAL A 358 24.20 11.86 -3.90
CA VAL A 358 23.64 10.52 -3.67
C VAL A 358 24.28 9.90 -2.43
N SER A 359 23.46 9.28 -1.59
CA SER A 359 23.88 8.56 -0.38
C SER A 359 23.29 7.14 -0.36
N GLY A 360 24.09 6.16 0.04
CA GLY A 360 23.64 4.78 0.25
C GLY A 360 22.82 4.69 1.53
N ALA A 361 21.58 4.23 1.45
CA ALA A 361 20.67 4.19 2.60
C ALA A 361 20.18 2.77 2.81
N GLY A 362 20.52 2.13 3.94
CA GLY A 362 19.90 0.86 4.35
C GLY A 362 20.62 -0.44 3.99
N LEU A 363 21.79 -0.40 3.36
CA LEU A 363 22.52 -1.62 2.95
C LEU A 363 23.46 -2.21 4.02
N GLY A 364 23.48 -1.64 5.23
CA GLY A 364 24.46 -1.97 6.26
C GLY A 364 25.90 -1.64 5.84
N ALA A 365 26.87 -1.88 6.72
CA ALA A 365 28.29 -1.60 6.47
C ALA A 365 28.97 -2.50 5.40
N ARG A 366 28.19 -3.22 4.57
CA ARG A 366 28.68 -4.31 3.71
C ARG A 366 28.38 -4.16 2.21
N ALA A 367 27.83 -3.03 1.79
CA ALA A 367 27.66 -2.72 0.38
C ALA A 367 28.45 -1.48 -0.01
N ASN A 368 29.13 -1.57 -1.16
CA ASN A 368 29.82 -0.46 -1.79
C ASN A 368 28.88 0.22 -2.79
N LEU A 369 28.76 1.55 -2.68
CA LEU A 369 28.07 2.40 -3.63
C LEU A 369 29.09 3.27 -4.36
N ALA A 370 29.18 3.13 -5.67
CA ALA A 370 29.93 4.04 -6.53
C ALA A 370 28.94 4.93 -7.31
N VAL A 371 29.21 6.23 -7.33
CA VAL A 371 28.38 7.23 -8.02
C VAL A 371 29.20 7.82 -9.15
N GLN A 372 28.68 7.76 -10.38
CA GLN A 372 29.31 8.35 -11.56
C GLN A 372 28.38 9.41 -12.18
N SER A 373 28.79 10.68 -12.13
CA SER A 373 28.09 11.81 -12.73
C SER A 373 28.91 12.35 -13.91
N GLY A 374 28.85 11.65 -15.05
CA GLY A 374 29.68 11.95 -16.22
C GLY A 374 29.09 12.99 -17.18
N THR A 375 27.77 13.13 -17.22
CA THR A 375 27.05 14.04 -18.12
C THR A 375 26.00 14.81 -17.33
N PRO A 376 25.88 16.15 -17.46
CA PRO A 376 24.77 16.89 -16.89
C PRO A 376 23.42 16.23 -17.25
N GLY A 377 22.55 16.05 -16.26
CA GLY A 377 21.26 15.39 -16.46
C GLY A 377 21.28 13.86 -16.36
N THR A 378 22.41 13.20 -16.10
CA THR A 378 22.47 11.74 -15.87
C THR A 378 23.33 11.38 -14.65
N ILE A 379 22.84 10.45 -13.83
CA ILE A 379 23.60 9.81 -12.74
C ILE A 379 23.58 8.30 -12.95
N THR A 380 24.74 7.66 -12.82
CA THR A 380 24.86 6.21 -12.76
C THR A 380 25.31 5.78 -11.36
N LEU A 381 24.56 4.87 -10.75
CA LEU A 381 24.82 4.28 -9.44
C LEU A 381 25.22 2.82 -9.62
N ARG A 382 26.34 2.42 -9.04
CA ARG A 382 26.78 1.02 -9.04
C ARG A 382 26.82 0.50 -7.61
N PHE A 383 26.07 -0.56 -7.37
CA PHE A 383 25.97 -1.26 -6.10
C PHE A 383 26.72 -2.57 -6.20
N LYS A 384 27.55 -2.87 -5.20
CA LYS A 384 28.14 -4.19 -5.01
C LYS A 384 28.05 -4.57 -3.55
N SER A 385 27.32 -5.63 -3.25
CA SER A 385 27.06 -6.12 -1.90
C SER A 385 27.70 -7.49 -1.69
N ALA A 386 28.41 -7.67 -0.57
CA ALA A 386 28.94 -8.97 -0.18
C ALA A 386 27.84 -9.94 0.28
N THR A 387 26.69 -9.41 0.72
CA THR A 387 25.53 -10.19 1.15
C THR A 387 24.39 -10.03 0.14
N PRO A 388 23.83 -11.13 -0.41
CA PRO A 388 22.75 -11.05 -1.39
C PRO A 388 21.53 -10.32 -0.85
N MET A 389 21.06 -9.29 -1.56
CA MET A 389 19.89 -8.50 -1.21
C MET A 389 18.62 -9.21 -1.69
N SER A 390 17.62 -9.35 -0.82
CA SER A 390 16.34 -9.97 -1.20
C SER A 390 15.14 -9.24 -0.62
N GLY A 391 14.02 -9.22 -1.36
CA GLY A 391 12.79 -8.55 -0.93
C GLY A 391 12.81 -7.04 -1.14
N HIS A 392 12.28 -6.28 -0.17
CA HIS A 392 12.21 -4.82 -0.22
C HIS A 392 13.42 -4.19 0.45
N VAL A 393 14.21 -3.43 -0.31
CA VAL A 393 15.47 -2.84 0.14
C VAL A 393 15.56 -1.39 -0.35
N LEU A 394 15.79 -0.46 0.57
CA LEU A 394 16.21 0.89 0.18
C LEU A 394 17.65 0.79 -0.34
N LEU A 395 17.88 1.21 -1.58
CA LEU A 395 19.19 1.10 -2.22
C LEU A 395 19.98 2.39 -2.01
N ALA A 396 19.38 3.53 -2.32
CA ALA A 396 20.02 4.84 -2.20
C ALA A 396 18.99 5.96 -2.00
N THR A 397 19.46 7.12 -1.58
CA THR A 397 18.73 8.38 -1.65
C THR A 397 19.52 9.37 -2.49
N ALA A 398 18.85 10.06 -3.41
CA ALA A 398 19.42 11.05 -4.30
C ALA A 398 18.78 12.43 -4.06
N GLN A 399 19.57 13.49 -4.07
CA GLN A 399 19.14 14.88 -4.09
C GLN A 399 19.32 15.40 -5.51
N ILE A 400 18.21 15.48 -6.24
CA ILE A 400 18.10 15.89 -7.62
C ILE A 400 17.24 17.15 -7.65
N ASP A 401 17.83 18.25 -8.09
CA ASP A 401 17.15 19.53 -8.16
C ASP A 401 16.29 19.67 -9.42
N GLY A 402 15.31 18.78 -9.55
CA GLY A 402 14.57 18.63 -10.77
C GLY A 402 13.62 17.45 -10.78
N THR A 403 13.22 17.06 -11.98
CA THR A 403 12.35 15.91 -12.20
C THR A 403 13.18 14.76 -12.77
N VAL A 404 12.95 13.55 -12.25
CA VAL A 404 13.52 12.34 -12.83
C VAL A 404 12.72 12.02 -14.09
N THR A 405 13.40 11.97 -15.23
CA THR A 405 12.77 11.74 -16.53
C THR A 405 12.93 10.30 -17.01
N PHE A 406 13.97 9.60 -16.54
CA PHE A 406 14.23 8.22 -16.91
C PHE A 406 14.88 7.46 -15.77
N LEU A 407 14.51 6.18 -15.63
CA LEU A 407 15.08 5.25 -14.67
C LEU A 407 15.27 3.92 -15.40
N SER A 408 16.47 3.36 -15.32
CA SER A 408 16.76 2.01 -15.82
C SER A 408 17.76 1.34 -14.89
N ALA A 409 17.73 0.01 -14.83
CA ALA A 409 18.74 -0.73 -14.10
C ALA A 409 18.98 -2.10 -14.70
N TRP A 410 20.09 -2.70 -14.30
CA TRP A 410 20.27 -4.15 -14.35
C TRP A 410 20.73 -4.62 -12.97
N PHE A 411 20.27 -5.81 -12.59
CA PHE A 411 20.62 -6.51 -11.37
C PHE A 411 21.35 -7.79 -11.74
N ARG A 412 22.29 -8.22 -10.90
CA ARG A 412 22.91 -9.54 -10.98
C ARG A 412 22.82 -10.21 -9.62
N ASN A 413 22.34 -11.46 -9.63
CA ASN A 413 22.22 -12.24 -8.41
C ASN A 413 23.54 -12.94 -8.06
N ASP A 414 23.56 -13.60 -6.90
CA ASP A 414 24.72 -14.36 -6.42
C ASP A 414 25.05 -15.60 -7.25
N ARG A 415 24.21 -15.97 -8.23
CA ARG A 415 24.49 -17.01 -9.24
C ARG A 415 25.10 -16.45 -10.52
N GLY A 416 25.25 -15.13 -10.63
CA GLY A 416 25.75 -14.47 -11.83
C GLY A 416 24.69 -14.23 -12.91
N GLU A 417 23.43 -14.62 -12.68
CA GLU A 417 22.32 -14.35 -13.59
C GLU A 417 21.99 -12.86 -13.52
N SER A 418 21.78 -12.23 -14.68
CA SER A 418 21.46 -10.81 -14.78
C SER A 418 19.99 -10.63 -15.15
N ASP A 419 19.33 -9.68 -14.49
CA ASP A 419 17.90 -9.37 -14.65
C ASP A 419 17.71 -7.86 -14.82
N THR A 420 16.72 -7.44 -15.60
CA THR A 420 16.38 -6.03 -15.83
C THR A 420 15.06 -5.73 -15.13
N PRO A 421 15.07 -5.05 -13.96
CA PRO A 421 13.86 -4.81 -13.21
C PRO A 421 12.88 -3.91 -13.96
N GLU A 422 11.59 -4.07 -13.66
CA GLU A 422 10.60 -3.03 -13.96
C GLU A 422 10.99 -1.75 -13.21
N THR A 423 10.67 -0.57 -13.75
CA THR A 423 11.02 0.70 -13.12
C THR A 423 9.79 1.57 -12.87
N SER A 424 9.78 2.29 -11.75
CA SER A 424 8.69 3.21 -11.39
C SER A 424 9.26 4.55 -10.93
N ILE A 425 8.79 5.65 -11.52
CA ILE A 425 9.18 7.01 -11.15
C ILE A 425 7.98 7.72 -10.53
N ALA A 426 8.15 8.25 -9.32
CA ALA A 426 7.19 9.15 -8.68
C ALA A 426 7.86 10.50 -8.43
N ASN A 427 7.73 11.42 -9.39
CA ASN A 427 8.19 12.81 -9.27
C ASN A 427 7.36 13.62 -8.26
N PRO A 428 7.91 14.74 -7.75
CA PRO A 428 7.11 15.68 -6.96
C PRO A 428 5.94 16.22 -7.79
N THR A 429 4.82 16.51 -7.14
CA THR A 429 3.65 17.10 -7.79
C THR A 429 3.92 18.53 -8.28
N ASP A 430 3.10 19.06 -9.18
CA ASP A 430 3.22 20.46 -9.63
C ASP A 430 3.12 21.45 -8.45
N GLU A 431 2.31 21.11 -7.44
CA GLU A 431 2.19 21.91 -6.22
C GLU A 431 3.48 21.86 -5.37
N GLU A 432 4.09 20.68 -5.24
CA GLU A 432 5.40 20.53 -4.58
C GLU A 432 6.50 21.27 -5.36
N SER A 433 6.46 21.20 -6.70
CA SER A 433 7.40 21.87 -7.59
C SER A 433 7.24 23.39 -7.55
N ALA A 434 6.00 23.90 -7.55
CA ALA A 434 5.69 25.32 -7.42
C ALA A 434 6.07 25.85 -6.02
N ALA A 435 5.80 25.08 -4.96
CA ALA A 435 6.22 25.42 -3.61
C ALA A 435 7.75 25.50 -3.49
N GLN A 436 8.47 24.62 -4.21
CA GLN A 436 9.93 24.64 -4.30
C GLN A 436 10.44 25.84 -5.08
N ALA A 437 9.82 26.18 -6.22
CA ALA A 437 10.16 27.36 -7.02
C ALA A 437 9.90 28.68 -6.25
N LYS A 438 8.78 28.79 -5.53
CA LYS A 438 8.43 30.00 -4.77
C LYS A 438 9.40 30.26 -3.61
N ARG A 439 9.95 29.20 -3.01
CA ARG A 439 10.99 29.31 -1.96
C ARG A 439 12.35 29.73 -2.49
N ARG A 440 12.61 29.59 -3.80
CA ARG A 440 13.86 29.98 -4.45
C ARG A 440 13.93 31.45 -4.83
N GLN A 441 12.79 32.15 -4.85
CA GLN A 441 12.83 33.60 -5.06
C GLN A 441 13.64 34.22 -3.91
N PRO A 442 14.74 34.93 -4.21
CA PRO A 442 15.49 35.65 -3.19
C PRO A 442 14.52 36.48 -2.40
N ARG A 443 14.53 36.35 -1.07
CA ARG A 443 13.70 37.16 -0.20
C ARG A 443 13.97 38.63 -0.59
N PRO A 444 12.94 39.43 -0.95
CA PRO A 444 13.16 40.81 -1.34
C PRO A 444 13.98 41.48 -0.23
N PRO A 445 15.03 42.23 -0.57
CA PRO A 445 15.94 42.80 0.43
C PRO A 445 15.10 43.52 1.47
N SER A 446 15.24 43.08 2.73
CA SER A 446 14.50 43.64 3.85
C SER A 446 14.72 45.14 3.87
N ALA A 447 13.65 45.92 3.76
CA ALA A 447 13.69 47.37 3.84
C ALA A 447 14.46 47.78 5.10
N ALA A 448 15.61 48.43 4.90
CA ALA A 448 16.46 48.89 5.98
C ALA A 448 15.76 50.04 6.74
N LEU A 449 15.72 49.92 8.07
CA LEU A 449 15.38 51.02 8.97
C LEU A 449 16.50 52.09 8.95
N PRO A 450 16.16 53.37 9.18
CA PRO A 450 17.03 54.49 8.89
C PRO A 450 18.03 54.73 10.03
N SER A 451 19.31 54.84 9.69
CA SER A 451 20.34 55.40 10.57
C SER A 451 21.01 56.56 9.84
N GLY A 452 21.08 57.70 10.54
CA GLY A 452 21.44 59.00 9.98
C GLY A 452 22.91 59.18 9.58
N SER A 453 23.06 59.94 8.50
CA SER A 453 24.04 61.02 8.22
C SER A 453 25.52 60.87 8.60
N ALA A 454 26.38 60.75 7.57
CA ALA A 454 27.37 61.80 7.20
C ALA A 454 28.06 61.50 5.84
N THR A 455 27.92 62.46 4.91
CA THR A 455 28.87 63.07 3.93
C THR A 455 30.28 62.42 3.83
N THR A 456 30.95 62.16 2.70
CA THR A 456 31.05 62.82 1.37
C THR A 456 31.93 61.97 0.41
N ALA A 457 31.88 62.30 -0.89
CA ALA A 457 32.93 62.18 -1.93
C ALA A 457 32.85 61.04 -2.98
N SER A 458 32.28 61.46 -4.12
CA SER A 458 32.56 61.15 -5.54
C SER A 458 33.91 60.53 -5.92
N SER A 459 33.87 59.46 -6.73
CA SER A 459 34.73 59.28 -7.90
C SER A 459 34.21 58.20 -8.85
N ALA A 460 34.22 58.50 -10.16
CA ALA A 460 33.75 57.70 -11.29
C ALA A 460 34.58 56.41 -11.57
N PRO A 461 34.05 55.43 -12.32
CA PRO A 461 34.78 54.21 -12.67
C PRO A 461 35.50 54.31 -14.04
N PRO A 462 36.69 53.69 -14.20
CA PRO A 462 37.25 53.40 -15.52
C PRO A 462 36.95 51.96 -15.98
N PRO A 463 37.20 51.65 -17.27
CA PRO A 463 36.56 50.52 -17.95
C PRO A 463 37.35 49.21 -17.91
N VAL A 464 36.60 48.17 -18.23
CA VAL A 464 36.92 46.77 -18.54
C VAL A 464 38.29 46.56 -19.17
N ALA A 465 39.08 45.66 -18.57
CA ALA A 465 40.19 44.98 -19.24
C ALA A 465 40.06 43.46 -19.02
N ALA A 466 40.03 42.73 -20.13
CA ALA A 466 40.08 41.28 -20.17
C ALA A 466 41.48 40.80 -19.78
N MET A 467 41.56 39.86 -18.82
CA MET A 467 42.76 39.07 -18.56
C MET A 467 42.42 37.59 -18.65
N THR A 468 43.00 36.96 -19.66
CA THR A 468 43.31 35.53 -19.74
C THR A 468 44.17 35.09 -18.55
N VAL A 469 43.77 34.00 -17.89
CA VAL A 469 44.62 33.29 -16.91
C VAL A 469 44.92 31.87 -17.44
N PRO A 470 46.18 31.40 -17.36
CA PRO A 470 46.60 30.11 -17.91
C PRO A 470 46.20 28.93 -17.03
N HIS A 471 46.06 27.78 -17.68
CA HIS A 471 45.83 26.47 -17.09
C HIS A 471 47.02 26.05 -16.21
N ALA A 472 46.81 25.89 -14.90
CA ALA A 472 47.75 25.28 -13.98
C ALA A 472 47.13 24.01 -13.38
N ALA A 473 47.93 22.94 -13.33
CA ALA A 473 47.58 21.59 -12.92
C ALA A 473 47.01 21.53 -11.48
N PRO A 474 46.11 20.59 -11.17
CA PRO A 474 45.47 20.51 -9.87
C PRO A 474 46.45 20.05 -8.79
N SER A 475 46.79 20.97 -7.90
CA SER A 475 47.27 20.68 -6.55
C SER A 475 46.13 20.06 -5.75
N ALA A 476 46.42 18.97 -5.04
CA ALA A 476 45.48 18.29 -4.15
C ALA A 476 44.87 19.29 -3.13
N ALA A 477 43.54 19.29 -3.05
CA ALA A 477 42.73 20.09 -2.13
C ALA A 477 41.73 19.18 -1.41
N PRO A 478 41.29 19.55 -0.19
CA PRO A 478 40.98 18.64 0.90
C PRO A 478 39.61 17.95 0.77
N GLU A 479 39.51 16.78 1.40
CA GLU A 479 38.29 16.01 1.61
C GLU A 479 37.19 16.88 2.23
N LEU A 480 36.16 17.17 1.43
CA LEU A 480 34.97 17.92 1.84
C LEU A 480 33.91 16.96 2.39
N ALA A 481 33.65 17.04 3.69
CA ALA A 481 32.55 16.36 4.35
C ALA A 481 31.18 16.89 3.88
N PHE A 482 30.26 15.99 3.52
CA PHE A 482 28.90 16.32 3.08
C PHE A 482 27.85 16.00 4.16
N PRO A 483 26.85 16.88 4.42
CA PRO A 483 25.82 16.68 5.43
C PRO A 483 24.49 16.13 4.88
N GLY A 484 23.78 15.34 5.70
CA GLY A 484 22.41 14.88 5.51
C GLY A 484 22.16 13.42 5.91
N GLN A 485 22.72 12.96 7.04
CA GLN A 485 22.52 11.59 7.52
C GLN A 485 21.08 11.38 8.01
N ALA A 486 20.48 10.23 7.67
CA ALA A 486 19.30 9.76 8.37
C ALA A 486 19.72 9.44 9.82
N THR A 487 19.28 10.28 10.76
CA THR A 487 19.64 10.14 12.16
C THR A 487 18.51 9.41 12.89
N ARG A 488 18.76 8.17 13.29
CA ARG A 488 17.90 7.47 14.25
C ARG A 488 18.42 7.79 15.65
N ARG A 489 17.57 8.38 16.50
CA ARG A 489 17.92 8.53 17.92
C ARG A 489 17.87 7.16 18.60
N PRO A 490 18.75 6.88 19.58
CA PRO A 490 18.64 5.66 20.38
C PRO A 490 17.28 5.60 21.06
N SER A 491 16.62 4.45 20.96
CA SER A 491 15.38 4.18 21.69
C SER A 491 15.66 4.05 23.19
N MET A 492 14.60 4.16 24.00
CA MET A 492 14.75 3.95 25.44
C MET A 492 15.22 2.53 25.77
N ARG A 493 14.82 1.55 24.95
CA ARG A 493 15.33 0.18 25.01
C ARG A 493 16.83 0.13 24.75
N ASP A 494 17.30 0.79 23.69
CA ASP A 494 18.73 0.85 23.35
C ASP A 494 19.53 1.51 24.49
N LEU A 495 18.99 2.58 25.09
CA LEU A 495 19.62 3.25 26.22
C LEU A 495 19.67 2.39 27.48
N LEU A 496 18.60 1.67 27.79
CA LEU A 496 18.54 0.79 28.95
C LEU A 496 19.49 -0.40 28.78
N ALA A 497 19.57 -0.95 27.57
CA ALA A 497 20.51 -2.01 27.22
C ALA A 497 21.97 -1.56 27.37
N ALA A 498 22.26 -0.31 26.98
CA ALA A 498 23.59 0.29 27.12
C ALA A 498 23.90 0.78 28.56
N TYR A 499 22.91 0.83 29.45
CA TYR A 499 23.08 1.37 30.81
C TYR A 499 23.74 0.33 31.75
N THR A 500 24.97 0.60 32.14
CA THR A 500 25.80 -0.23 33.04
C THR A 500 25.80 0.24 34.49
N GLY A 501 25.15 1.36 34.80
CA GLY A 501 25.07 1.92 36.15
C GLY A 501 24.10 1.17 37.08
N GLU A 502 23.98 1.64 38.32
CA GLU A 502 23.03 1.10 39.28
C GLU A 502 21.60 1.27 38.75
N ARG A 503 20.85 0.17 38.64
CA ARG A 503 19.47 0.11 38.12
C ARG A 503 18.43 0.46 39.20
N SER A 504 18.72 1.44 40.04
CA SER A 504 17.75 1.94 41.02
C SER A 504 16.63 2.71 40.31
N LEU A 505 15.42 2.72 40.88
CA LEU A 505 14.25 3.38 40.28
C LEU A 505 14.51 4.87 40.01
N THR A 506 15.24 5.55 40.91
CA THR A 506 15.68 6.93 40.73
C THR A 506 16.64 7.09 39.55
N ALA A 507 17.57 6.16 39.35
CA ALA A 507 18.51 6.21 38.23
C ALA A 507 17.82 5.93 36.89
N LEU A 508 16.91 4.95 36.86
CA LEU A 508 16.10 4.66 35.69
C LEU A 508 15.17 5.84 35.37
N ALA A 509 14.50 6.44 36.35
CA ALA A 509 13.65 7.62 36.13
C ALA A 509 14.40 8.78 35.47
N ARG A 510 15.70 8.95 35.76
CA ARG A 510 16.55 9.96 35.09
C ARG A 510 16.80 9.62 33.62
N LEU A 511 16.92 8.33 33.26
CA LEU A 511 17.06 7.88 31.88
C LEU A 511 15.81 8.23 31.04
N PHE A 512 14.61 8.12 31.65
CA PHE A 512 13.33 8.41 30.99
C PHE A 512 13.01 9.90 30.88
N ARG A 513 13.54 10.74 31.78
CA ARG A 513 13.40 12.20 31.74
C ARG A 513 14.45 12.84 30.82
N ARG A 514 14.48 12.39 29.57
CA ARG A 514 15.36 12.96 28.56
C ARG A 514 14.92 14.39 28.25
N ASP A 515 15.72 15.35 28.69
CA ASP A 515 15.72 16.69 28.10
C ASP A 515 16.51 16.61 26.80
N ASP A 516 15.81 16.28 25.70
CA ASP A 516 16.38 16.37 24.35
C ASP A 516 16.03 17.75 23.77
N ASP A 517 17.05 18.48 23.33
CA ASP A 517 16.87 19.82 22.77
C ASP A 517 16.05 19.81 21.48
N THR A 518 15.90 18.65 20.84
CA THR A 518 15.19 18.47 19.57
C THR A 518 13.77 17.95 19.70
N PHE A 519 13.42 17.28 20.81
CA PHE A 519 12.05 16.85 21.05
C PHE A 519 11.76 16.63 22.53
N VAL A 520 10.50 16.79 22.93
CA VAL A 520 10.02 16.52 24.28
C VAL A 520 8.80 15.62 24.20
N GLN A 521 8.81 14.53 24.97
CA GLN A 521 7.66 13.65 25.14
C GLN A 521 7.02 13.90 26.52
N ASP A 522 5.71 14.07 26.54
CA ASP A 522 4.91 14.24 27.76
C ASP A 522 3.68 13.30 27.73
N PRO A 523 3.55 12.32 28.64
CA PRO A 523 4.48 12.00 29.73
C PRO A 523 5.83 11.44 29.22
N PRO A 524 6.91 11.49 30.05
CA PRO A 524 8.24 11.00 29.67
C PRO A 524 8.27 9.49 29.39
N LEU A 525 7.27 8.76 29.89
CA LEU A 525 7.02 7.36 29.61
C LEU A 525 5.50 7.15 29.57
N LEU A 526 5.00 6.50 28.52
CA LEU A 526 3.59 6.15 28.39
C LEU A 526 3.41 4.63 28.35
N LEU A 527 2.43 4.11 29.09
CA LEU A 527 1.99 2.73 28.90
C LEU A 527 1.11 2.62 27.65
N SER A 528 1.46 1.75 26.70
CA SER A 528 0.74 1.54 25.43
C SER A 528 -0.53 0.71 25.63
N ASP A 529 -1.44 1.18 26.47
CA ASP A 529 -2.71 0.49 26.77
C ASP A 529 -3.76 0.59 25.64
N GLY A 530 -3.48 1.40 24.61
CA GLY A 530 -4.36 1.67 23.47
C GLY A 530 -5.41 2.75 23.73
N THR A 531 -5.33 3.43 24.88
CA THR A 531 -6.26 4.50 25.29
C THR A 531 -5.56 5.79 25.67
N ALA A 532 -4.39 5.71 26.30
CA ALA A 532 -3.61 6.86 26.71
C ALA A 532 -2.91 7.51 25.50
N THR A 533 -2.86 8.84 25.49
CA THR A 533 -2.14 9.60 24.46
C THR A 533 -0.91 10.25 25.07
N LEU A 534 0.16 10.37 24.27
CA LEU A 534 1.31 11.19 24.60
C LEU A 534 1.36 12.42 23.70
N LYS A 535 1.94 13.48 24.22
CA LYS A 535 2.25 14.71 23.51
C LYS A 535 3.72 14.71 23.14
N LEU A 536 4.01 14.66 21.85
CA LEU A 536 5.35 14.82 21.31
C LEU A 536 5.51 16.25 20.78
N THR A 537 6.41 17.02 21.38
CA THR A 537 6.79 18.36 20.91
C THR A 537 8.11 18.25 20.17
N VAL A 538 8.10 18.37 18.84
CA VAL A 538 9.31 18.40 18.02
C VAL A 538 9.75 19.85 17.86
N ARG A 539 10.95 20.18 18.34
CA ARG A 539 11.51 21.53 18.30
C ARG A 539 12.22 21.78 16.99
N ASN A 540 12.13 23.01 16.47
CA ASN A 540 12.87 23.44 15.27
C ASN A 540 12.67 22.56 14.02
N ALA A 541 11.52 21.90 13.86
CA ALA A 541 11.24 21.04 12.71
C ALA A 541 11.04 21.82 11.39
N GLY A 542 11.03 23.15 11.48
CA GLY A 542 10.80 24.08 10.38
C GLY A 542 9.31 24.37 10.14
N ALA A 543 9.02 25.19 9.14
CA ALA A 543 7.66 25.68 8.88
C ALA A 543 6.69 24.63 8.29
N SER A 544 7.19 23.50 7.78
CA SER A 544 6.36 22.47 7.11
C SER A 544 7.02 21.08 7.14
N PRO A 545 7.24 20.48 8.32
CA PRO A 545 7.66 19.08 8.44
C PRO A 545 6.56 18.12 7.99
N ARG A 546 6.95 16.96 7.47
CA ARG A 546 6.05 15.80 7.32
C ARG A 546 6.35 14.80 8.42
N PHE A 547 5.31 14.21 8.97
CA PHE A 547 5.40 13.23 10.04
C PHE A 547 4.93 11.87 9.52
N VAL A 548 5.72 10.84 9.78
CA VAL A 548 5.33 9.44 9.56
C VAL A 548 5.38 8.76 10.91
N ILE A 549 4.28 8.17 11.34
CA ILE A 549 4.16 7.52 12.64
C ILE A 549 4.15 6.01 12.41
N ALA A 550 4.98 5.29 13.15
CA ALA A 550 4.99 3.84 13.21
C ALA A 550 4.40 3.38 14.55
N HIS A 551 3.59 2.31 14.52
CA HIS A 551 2.96 1.70 15.70
C HIS A 551 2.15 2.67 16.57
N GLY A 552 1.45 3.61 15.93
CA GLY A 552 0.60 4.59 16.60
C GLY A 552 -0.19 5.45 15.62
N ASN A 553 -1.17 6.19 16.15
CA ASN A 553 -2.03 7.09 15.38
C ASN A 553 -1.89 8.53 15.90
N CYS A 554 -1.77 9.51 14.98
CA CYS A 554 -1.85 10.92 15.35
C CYS A 554 -3.32 11.30 15.57
N THR A 555 -3.69 11.66 16.79
CA THR A 555 -5.04 12.13 17.11
C THR A 555 -5.20 13.63 16.87
N ARG A 556 -4.12 14.40 17.06
CA ARG A 556 -4.07 15.84 16.78
C ARG A 556 -2.66 16.29 16.40
N ILE A 557 -2.58 17.21 15.46
CA ILE A 557 -1.35 17.90 15.09
C ILE A 557 -1.58 19.42 15.11
N ARG A 558 -0.64 20.17 15.68
CA ARG A 558 -0.67 21.63 15.68
C ARG A 558 0.74 22.22 15.63
N ALA A 559 0.88 23.34 14.92
CA ALA A 559 2.08 24.17 15.04
C ALA A 559 2.05 24.88 16.41
N GLY A 560 3.16 24.79 17.13
CA GLY A 560 3.43 25.55 18.34
C GLY A 560 4.18 26.86 18.04
N GLU A 561 4.53 27.58 19.09
CA GLU A 561 5.37 28.78 19.00
C GLU A 561 6.80 28.43 18.54
N GLU A 562 7.51 29.40 17.96
CA GLU A 562 8.93 29.28 17.59
C GLU A 562 9.27 28.13 16.62
N GLY A 563 8.30 27.69 15.81
CA GLY A 563 8.52 26.60 14.85
C GLY A 563 8.53 25.20 15.48
N ASN A 564 8.02 25.09 16.70
CA ASN A 564 7.74 23.81 17.34
C ASN A 564 6.51 23.14 16.72
N TRP A 565 6.47 21.82 16.73
CA TRP A 565 5.32 21.04 16.29
C TRP A 565 4.86 20.12 17.41
N ILE A 566 3.58 20.16 17.71
CA ILE A 566 2.98 19.36 18.79
C ILE A 566 2.10 18.31 18.15
N LEU A 567 2.43 17.05 18.40
CA LEU A 567 1.69 15.87 17.98
C LEU A 567 1.10 15.20 19.22
N GLU A 568 -0.22 14.99 19.23
CA GLU A 568 -0.87 14.08 20.16
C GLU A 568 -0.95 12.71 19.47
N ILE A 569 -0.34 11.70 20.09
CA ILE A 569 -0.14 10.37 19.52
C ILE A 569 -0.76 9.34 20.45
N LEU A 570 -1.57 8.44 19.89
CA LEU A 570 -2.12 7.26 20.54
C LEU A 570 -1.33 6.03 20.06
N PRO A 571 -0.38 5.49 20.85
CA PRO A 571 0.33 4.28 20.47
C PRO A 571 -0.61 3.08 20.31
N GLU A 572 -0.23 2.13 19.47
CA GLU A 572 -0.96 0.86 19.34
C GLU A 572 -0.93 0.08 20.66
N LYS A 573 -2.04 -0.59 20.99
CA LYS A 573 -2.14 -1.38 22.21
C LYS A 573 -1.07 -2.48 22.22
N GLY A 574 -0.22 -2.51 23.24
CA GLY A 574 0.81 -3.53 23.40
C GLY A 574 2.15 -3.24 22.71
N THR A 575 2.30 -2.14 21.97
CA THR A 575 3.56 -1.86 21.24
C THR A 575 4.73 -1.51 22.18
N LEU A 576 5.95 -1.87 21.75
CA LEU A 576 7.23 -1.58 22.38
C LEU A 576 8.06 -0.53 21.62
N ASP A 577 7.66 -0.20 20.39
CA ASP A 577 8.52 0.33 19.35
C ASP A 577 7.84 1.41 18.49
N ALA A 578 6.96 2.19 19.11
CA ALA A 578 6.36 3.36 18.46
C ALA A 578 7.41 4.44 18.14
N SER A 579 7.36 5.01 16.94
CA SER A 579 8.29 6.06 16.53
C SER A 579 7.63 7.12 15.65
N VAL A 580 8.24 8.31 15.63
CA VAL A 580 7.87 9.41 14.73
C VAL A 580 9.06 9.79 13.88
N ALA A 581 8.94 9.58 12.57
CA ALA A 581 9.90 10.10 11.62
C ALA A 581 9.48 11.50 11.17
N VAL A 582 10.37 12.47 11.41
CA VAL A 582 10.20 13.86 10.98
C VAL A 582 11.05 14.08 9.73
N LEU A 583 10.36 14.45 8.66
CA LEU A 583 10.96 14.80 7.38
C LEU A 583 11.05 16.33 7.31
N SER A 584 12.26 16.87 7.54
CA SER A 584 12.54 18.31 7.56
C SER A 584 13.55 18.70 6.47
N ALA A 585 13.99 19.97 6.45
CA ALA A 585 15.02 20.44 5.51
C ALA A 585 16.34 19.71 5.69
N GLY A 586 16.67 19.38 6.94
CA GLY A 586 17.96 18.83 7.33
C GLY A 586 18.07 17.32 7.18
N GLY A 587 17.01 16.65 6.71
CA GLY A 587 16.97 15.19 6.55
C GLY A 587 15.80 14.54 7.27
N ARG A 588 15.88 13.22 7.39
CA ARG A 588 14.96 12.39 8.16
C ARG A 588 15.56 12.12 9.53
N THR A 589 14.87 12.56 10.57
CA THR A 589 15.20 12.19 11.95
C THR A 589 14.09 11.33 12.51
N GLU A 590 14.45 10.16 13.03
CA GLU A 590 13.51 9.27 13.69
C GLU A 590 13.61 9.43 15.20
N PHE A 591 12.47 9.76 15.80
CA PHE A 591 12.29 9.91 17.24
C PHE A 591 11.52 8.69 17.78
N PRO A 592 12.22 7.70 18.36
CA PRO A 592 11.56 6.61 19.06
C PRO A 592 10.83 7.16 20.29
N LEU A 593 9.59 6.75 20.48
CA LEU A 593 8.77 7.14 21.63
C LEU A 593 9.15 6.25 22.82
N ALA A 594 9.17 6.83 24.02
CA ALA A 594 9.32 6.08 25.25
C ALA A 594 7.95 5.49 25.64
N VAL A 595 7.65 4.32 25.08
CA VAL A 595 6.42 3.56 25.32
C VAL A 595 6.75 2.15 25.81
N ALA A 596 5.87 1.58 26.63
CA ALA A 596 5.94 0.18 27.03
C ALA A 596 4.54 -0.42 27.19
N PRO A 597 4.30 -1.68 26.84
CA PRO A 597 3.05 -2.35 27.13
C PRO A 597 2.84 -2.45 28.65
N PRO A 598 1.58 -2.34 29.13
CA PRO A 598 1.21 -2.85 30.45
C PRO A 598 1.70 -4.29 30.64
N LEU A 599 2.16 -4.66 31.84
CA LEU A 599 2.63 -6.03 32.13
C LEU A 599 1.60 -7.12 31.75
N ALA A 600 0.31 -6.81 31.87
CA ALA A 600 -0.78 -7.72 31.50
C ALA A 600 -0.89 -7.98 29.98
N LEU A 601 -0.27 -7.14 29.15
CA LEU A 601 -0.27 -7.24 27.68
C LEU A 601 1.07 -7.72 27.12
N PHE A 602 2.09 -7.92 27.96
CA PHE A 602 3.44 -8.27 27.53
C PHE A 602 3.68 -9.78 27.56
N ASP A 603 4.07 -10.35 26.42
CA ASP A 603 4.48 -11.76 26.31
C ASP A 603 6.00 -11.90 26.44
N ARG A 604 6.45 -12.20 27.66
CA ARG A 604 7.87 -12.43 27.98
C ARG A 604 8.49 -13.53 27.13
N ALA A 605 7.74 -14.57 26.76
CA ALA A 605 8.27 -15.69 26.00
C ALA A 605 8.55 -15.32 24.55
N ALA A 606 7.75 -14.41 23.98
CA ALA A 606 7.90 -13.95 22.59
C ALA A 606 9.02 -12.91 22.44
N GLU A 607 9.14 -11.97 23.37
CA GLU A 607 9.98 -10.77 23.23
C GLU A 607 11.37 -10.91 23.88
N GLY A 608 11.56 -11.91 24.74
CA GLY A 608 12.84 -12.21 25.40
C GLY A 608 13.12 -11.38 26.66
N GLU A 609 14.18 -11.76 27.36
CA GLU A 609 14.53 -11.23 28.69
C GLU A 609 14.91 -9.74 28.70
N GLU A 610 15.53 -9.25 27.62
CA GLU A 610 15.91 -7.84 27.53
C GLU A 610 14.68 -6.93 27.43
N ALA A 611 13.72 -7.29 26.59
CA ALA A 611 12.44 -6.60 26.49
C ALA A 611 11.65 -6.72 27.81
N ALA A 612 11.68 -7.88 28.45
CA ALA A 612 11.03 -8.09 29.75
C ALA A 612 11.57 -7.15 30.82
N SER A 613 12.90 -7.02 30.93
CA SER A 613 13.53 -6.10 31.88
C SER A 613 13.15 -4.65 31.60
N TYR A 614 13.06 -4.24 30.33
CA TYR A 614 12.58 -2.91 29.94
C TYR A 614 11.12 -2.69 30.36
N VAL A 615 10.23 -3.63 30.06
CA VAL A 615 8.80 -3.51 30.37
C VAL A 615 8.54 -3.48 31.87
N GLU A 616 9.21 -4.32 32.65
CA GLU A 616 9.10 -4.33 34.12
C GLU A 616 9.55 -2.97 34.71
N ALA A 617 10.71 -2.47 34.28
CA ALA A 617 11.21 -1.16 34.70
C ALA A 617 10.25 -0.02 34.31
N ALA A 618 9.75 -0.05 33.08
CA ALA A 618 8.82 0.95 32.58
C ALA A 618 7.49 0.96 33.35
N ASN A 619 6.92 -0.22 33.65
CA ASN A 619 5.68 -0.32 34.41
C ASN A 619 5.84 0.17 35.85
N LEU A 620 6.97 -0.16 36.51
CA LEU A 620 7.28 0.35 37.84
C LEU A 620 7.42 1.88 37.86
N LEU A 621 8.05 2.46 36.84
CA LEU A 621 8.20 3.91 36.72
C LEU A 621 6.87 4.61 36.42
N ALA A 622 6.06 4.06 35.52
CA ALA A 622 4.75 4.59 35.20
C ALA A 622 3.83 4.66 36.42
N ALA A 623 3.87 3.63 37.30
CA ALA A 623 3.15 3.64 38.56
C ALA A 623 3.63 4.78 39.49
N GLY A 624 4.95 4.98 39.62
CA GLY A 624 5.52 6.05 40.44
C GLY A 624 5.31 7.47 39.89
N PHE A 625 5.07 7.63 38.59
CA PHE A 625 4.68 8.93 38.00
C PHE A 625 3.23 9.29 38.24
N SER A 626 2.35 8.30 38.48
CA SER A 626 0.92 8.54 38.72
C SER A 626 0.60 9.02 40.14
N GLU A 627 1.52 8.87 41.09
CA GLU A 627 1.35 9.29 42.49
C GLU A 627 1.79 10.75 42.77
N ARG A 628 2.28 11.47 41.76
CA ARG A 628 2.65 12.90 41.82
C ARG A 628 1.73 13.72 40.94
#